data_AF-A0AA43S444-F1
#
_entry.id   AF-A0AA43S444-F1
#
_cell.length_a   1.000
_cell.length_b   1.000
_cell.length_c   1.000
_cell.angle_alpha   90.00
_cell.angle_beta   90.00
_cell.angle_gamma   90.00
#
_symmetry.space_group_name_H-M   'P 1'
#
loop_
_entity.id
_entity.type
_entity.pdbx_description
1 polymer ?
#
loop_
_entity_poly.entity_id
_entity_poly.type
_entity_poly.pdbx_seq_one_letter_code
_entity_poly.pdbx_strand_id
1 'polypeptide(L)'
;MKKNGKLLVEQVLSEGDLLAQQQVDFYDSYIVKANDVLYGLLAELMRYSDQVLGSDYKLEILSKMRSTLSTKHHIKVQKNTPDLTIIVKYVVRTNRKNAHVYARVLDMAYRQDVMADELEDFIRQNGGIDRIRESNVNLEGVQKRKSEDEGRAKLVKALLNIKAETPMAEFRIPGEWTSQVHDSHGVGSFLYPICAKVDGIYKVVGIVPMDYEFEEQILKRVIVDIGSKGSYSEIEKQQFAKAKEMISPAYQLKIQEERDRVDEQRRAKKLTLQPLPMAA
;
A
#
# COMPACT_ATOMS: atom_id res chain seq x y z
N MET A 1 -26.13 17.07 -39.99
CA MET A 1 -26.38 16.20 -38.81
C MET A 1 -25.14 15.96 -37.93
N LYS A 2 -23.91 15.77 -38.46
CA LYS A 2 -22.69 15.51 -37.63
C LYS A 2 -22.26 16.67 -36.68
N LYS A 3 -22.53 17.92 -37.03
CA LYS A 3 -22.10 19.10 -36.25
C LYS A 3 -22.84 19.25 -34.91
N ASN A 4 -24.12 18.90 -34.87
CA ASN A 4 -24.93 18.94 -33.64
C ASN A 4 -24.54 17.82 -32.66
N GLY A 5 -24.15 16.64 -33.16
CA GLY A 5 -23.66 15.56 -32.32
C GLY A 5 -22.33 15.90 -31.63
N LYS A 6 -21.41 16.57 -32.35
CA LYS A 6 -20.14 17.03 -31.77
C LYS A 6 -20.37 18.10 -30.69
N LEU A 7 -21.24 19.06 -30.94
CA LEU A 7 -21.61 20.10 -29.96
C LEU A 7 -22.22 19.49 -28.70
N LEU A 8 -23.10 18.50 -28.84
CA LEU A 8 -23.70 17.80 -27.71
C LEU A 8 -22.65 17.04 -26.87
N VAL A 9 -21.70 16.38 -27.52
CA VAL A 9 -20.59 15.69 -26.81
C VAL A 9 -19.73 16.68 -26.04
N GLU A 10 -19.36 17.81 -26.65
CA GLU A 10 -18.59 18.86 -25.98
C GLU A 10 -19.34 19.46 -24.77
N GLN A 11 -20.65 19.65 -24.89
CA GLN A 11 -21.50 20.10 -23.78
C GLN A 11 -21.52 19.09 -22.62
N VAL A 12 -21.75 17.80 -22.91
CA VAL A 12 -21.79 16.75 -21.88
C VAL A 12 -20.44 16.60 -21.18
N LEU A 13 -19.32 16.70 -21.91
CA LEU A 13 -17.99 16.67 -21.29
C LEU A 13 -17.74 17.90 -20.41
N SER A 14 -18.15 19.09 -20.86
CA SER A 14 -18.06 20.31 -20.06
C SER A 14 -18.89 20.24 -18.77
N GLU A 15 -20.04 19.57 -18.78
CA GLU A 15 -20.81 19.30 -17.56
C GLU A 15 -20.04 18.36 -16.61
N GLY A 16 -19.37 17.35 -17.16
CA GLY A 16 -18.49 16.46 -16.39
C GLY A 16 -17.32 17.20 -15.73
N ASP A 17 -16.67 18.11 -16.45
CA ASP A 17 -15.58 18.94 -15.91
C ASP A 17 -16.07 19.85 -14.77
N LEU A 18 -17.27 20.41 -14.91
CA LEU A 18 -17.89 21.22 -13.86
C LEU A 18 -18.21 20.41 -12.60
N LEU A 19 -18.72 19.18 -12.77
CA LEU A 19 -18.94 18.25 -11.66
C LEU A 19 -17.63 17.84 -10.98
N ALA A 20 -16.57 17.62 -11.75
CA ALA A 20 -15.24 17.31 -11.21
C ALA A 20 -14.70 18.47 -10.37
N GLN A 21 -14.86 19.72 -10.83
CA GLN A 21 -14.47 20.90 -10.05
C GLN A 21 -15.30 21.02 -8.76
N GLN A 22 -16.62 20.81 -8.82
CA GLN A 22 -17.48 20.82 -7.63
C GLN A 22 -17.06 19.76 -6.61
N GLN A 23 -16.58 18.60 -7.07
CA GLN A 23 -16.07 17.55 -6.19
C GLN A 23 -14.76 17.95 -5.50
N VAL A 24 -13.85 18.63 -6.21
CA VAL A 24 -12.62 19.19 -5.63
C VAL A 24 -12.97 20.26 -4.58
N ASP A 25 -13.85 21.19 -4.93
CA ASP A 25 -14.28 22.27 -4.03
C ASP A 25 -14.95 21.71 -2.76
N PHE A 26 -15.77 20.66 -2.91
CA PHE A 26 -16.38 19.95 -1.78
C PHE A 26 -15.31 19.32 -0.88
N TYR A 27 -14.35 18.60 -1.47
CA TYR A 27 -13.30 17.94 -0.71
C TYR A 27 -12.47 18.95 0.10
N ASP A 28 -12.04 20.04 -0.51
CA ASP A 28 -11.21 21.05 0.16
C ASP A 28 -12.02 21.82 1.22
N SER A 29 -13.27 22.18 0.91
CA SER A 29 -14.07 23.03 1.78
C SER A 29 -14.66 22.30 2.98
N TYR A 30 -14.97 21.01 2.85
CA TYR A 30 -15.69 20.26 3.87
C TYR A 30 -14.90 19.11 4.47
N ILE A 31 -13.98 18.49 3.72
CA ILE A 31 -13.22 17.34 4.22
C ILE A 31 -11.90 17.80 4.81
N VAL A 32 -11.07 18.50 4.03
CA VAL A 32 -9.74 18.96 4.49
C VAL A 32 -9.88 19.92 5.67
N LYS A 33 -10.71 20.97 5.53
CA LYS A 33 -10.94 21.94 6.62
C LYS A 33 -11.52 21.30 7.88
N ALA A 34 -12.45 20.35 7.76
CA ALA A 34 -12.99 19.67 8.93
C ALA A 34 -11.93 18.80 9.62
N ASN A 35 -11.04 18.17 8.85
CA ASN A 35 -9.92 17.41 9.39
C ASN A 35 -8.92 18.32 10.11
N ASP A 36 -8.56 19.48 9.55
CA ASP A 36 -7.67 20.43 10.22
C ASP A 36 -8.24 20.89 11.56
N VAL A 37 -9.53 21.25 11.60
CA VAL A 37 -10.22 21.60 12.85
C VAL A 37 -10.18 20.43 13.84
N LEU A 38 -10.42 19.21 13.37
CA LEU A 38 -10.35 18.02 14.22
C LEU A 38 -8.94 17.78 14.77
N TYR A 39 -7.89 18.00 13.98
CA TYR A 39 -6.51 17.79 14.41
C TYR A 39 -6.12 18.79 15.50
N GLY A 40 -6.53 20.05 15.36
CA GLY A 40 -6.38 21.06 16.41
C GLY A 40 -7.11 20.68 17.71
N LEU A 41 -8.34 20.16 17.61
CA LEU A 41 -9.07 19.66 18.79
C LEU A 41 -8.37 18.47 19.46
N LEU A 42 -7.71 17.60 18.68
CA LEU A 42 -6.92 16.51 19.24
C LEU A 42 -5.64 17.01 19.92
N ALA A 43 -5.02 18.07 19.40
CA ALA A 43 -3.87 18.73 20.04
C ALA A 43 -4.26 19.32 21.40
N GLU A 44 -5.39 20.02 21.48
CA GLU A 44 -5.92 20.50 22.75
C GLU A 44 -6.25 19.35 23.73
N LEU A 45 -6.83 18.26 23.22
CA LEU A 45 -7.10 17.07 24.02
C LEU A 45 -5.81 16.43 24.55
N MET A 46 -4.72 16.46 23.79
CA MET A 46 -3.41 16.00 24.24
C MET A 46 -2.87 16.88 25.35
N ARG A 47 -2.91 18.22 25.19
CA ARG A 47 -2.51 19.16 26.26
C ARG A 47 -3.30 18.93 27.55
N TYR A 48 -4.62 18.76 27.43
CA TYR A 48 -5.47 18.44 28.58
C TYR A 48 -5.10 17.10 29.21
N SER A 49 -4.71 16.12 28.40
CA SER A 49 -4.25 14.82 28.90
C SER A 49 -2.93 14.95 29.66
N ASP A 50 -1.97 15.73 29.16
CA ASP A 50 -0.71 16.03 29.86
C ASP A 50 -0.95 16.67 31.22
N GLN A 51 -1.85 17.67 31.27
CA GLN A 51 -2.22 18.33 32.51
C GLN A 51 -2.79 17.34 33.54
N VAL A 52 -3.67 16.44 33.12
CA VAL A 52 -4.28 15.44 34.03
C VAL A 52 -3.27 14.38 34.45
N LEU A 53 -2.46 13.88 33.51
CA LEU A 53 -1.49 12.81 33.75
C LEU A 53 -0.30 13.28 34.62
N GLY A 54 0.08 14.55 34.50
CA GLY A 54 1.12 15.20 35.30
C GLY A 54 0.65 15.78 36.63
N SER A 55 -0.65 15.73 36.95
CA SER A 55 -1.19 16.30 38.19
C SER A 55 -0.95 15.40 39.41
N ASP A 56 -0.59 16.00 40.55
CA ASP A 56 -0.56 15.33 41.86
C ASP A 56 -1.92 14.72 42.25
N TYR A 57 -3.02 15.27 41.71
CA TYR A 57 -4.39 14.81 41.95
C TYR A 57 -4.90 13.83 40.88
N LYS A 58 -4.03 13.29 40.02
CA LYS A 58 -4.41 12.40 38.88
C LYS A 58 -5.44 11.34 39.27
N LEU A 59 -5.21 10.60 40.36
CA LEU A 59 -6.10 9.51 40.77
C LEU A 59 -7.50 10.01 41.15
N GLU A 60 -7.58 11.14 41.84
CA GLU A 60 -8.85 11.76 42.23
C GLU A 60 -9.59 12.30 40.99
N ILE A 61 -8.88 12.99 40.11
CA ILE A 61 -9.41 13.51 38.83
C ILE A 61 -10.00 12.35 38.01
N LEU A 62 -9.24 11.28 37.79
CA LEU A 62 -9.71 10.12 37.04
C LEU A 62 -10.89 9.40 37.71
N SER A 63 -10.90 9.33 39.04
CA SER A 63 -12.05 8.80 39.80
C SER A 63 -13.32 9.64 39.55
N LYS A 64 -13.19 10.98 39.60
CA LYS A 64 -14.29 11.90 39.32
C LYS A 64 -14.76 11.82 37.87
N MET A 65 -13.84 11.66 36.92
CA MET A 65 -14.17 11.44 35.50
C MET A 65 -14.97 10.15 35.32
N ARG A 66 -14.53 9.02 35.91
CA ARG A 66 -15.25 7.74 35.85
C ARG A 66 -16.67 7.87 36.44
N SER A 67 -16.80 8.52 37.60
CA SER A 67 -18.09 8.78 38.24
C SER A 67 -19.00 9.63 37.35
N THR A 68 -18.47 10.71 36.77
CA THR A 68 -19.22 11.62 35.90
C THR A 68 -19.65 10.94 34.59
N LEU A 69 -18.75 10.18 33.96
CA LEU A 69 -19.05 9.39 32.76
C LEU A 69 -20.21 8.43 33.03
N SER A 70 -20.17 7.71 34.15
CA SER A 70 -21.20 6.73 34.52
C SER A 70 -22.54 7.39 34.89
N THR A 71 -22.51 8.38 35.77
CA THR A 71 -23.72 8.94 36.40
C THR A 71 -24.42 10.00 35.55
N LYS A 72 -23.66 10.89 34.89
CA LYS A 72 -24.23 11.99 34.10
C LYS A 72 -24.35 11.67 32.61
N HIS A 73 -23.45 10.86 32.08
CA HIS A 73 -23.39 10.58 30.64
C HIS A 73 -23.73 9.13 30.28
N HIS A 74 -24.01 8.28 31.27
CA HIS A 74 -24.35 6.86 31.08
C HIS A 74 -23.30 6.08 30.26
N ILE A 75 -22.03 6.50 30.31
CA ILE A 75 -20.89 5.85 29.67
C ILE A 75 -20.16 5.00 30.69
N LYS A 76 -20.24 3.67 30.53
CA LYS A 76 -19.53 2.72 31.40
C LYS A 76 -18.04 2.67 31.05
N VAL A 77 -17.20 2.71 32.08
CA VAL A 77 -15.75 2.54 32.00
C VAL A 77 -15.37 1.33 32.85
N GLN A 78 -14.58 0.42 32.27
CA GLN A 78 -14.12 -0.77 33.00
C GLN A 78 -12.97 -0.40 33.94
N LYS A 79 -12.79 -1.16 35.03
CA LYS A 79 -11.75 -0.91 36.04
C LYS A 79 -10.34 -0.86 35.45
N ASN A 80 -10.05 -1.67 34.43
CA ASN A 80 -8.78 -1.78 33.73
C ASN A 80 -8.65 -0.86 32.50
N THR A 81 -9.56 0.11 32.31
CA THR A 81 -9.45 1.05 31.19
C THR A 81 -8.23 1.95 31.39
N PRO A 82 -7.33 2.09 30.39
CA PRO A 82 -6.17 2.97 30.50
C PRO A 82 -6.54 4.42 30.78
N ASP A 83 -5.72 5.13 31.56
CA ASP A 83 -5.97 6.51 31.99
C ASP A 83 -6.24 7.45 30.80
N LEU A 84 -5.39 7.41 29.78
CA LEU A 84 -5.57 8.19 28.54
C LEU A 84 -6.94 7.93 27.88
N THR A 85 -7.39 6.67 27.86
CA THR A 85 -8.71 6.32 27.29
C THR A 85 -9.86 6.88 28.14
N ILE A 86 -9.67 7.02 29.46
CA ILE A 86 -10.68 7.63 30.35
C ILE A 86 -10.79 9.12 30.07
N ILE A 87 -9.65 9.81 29.96
CA ILE A 87 -9.58 11.25 29.66
C ILE A 87 -10.26 11.54 28.32
N VAL A 88 -9.89 10.78 27.28
CA VAL A 88 -10.47 10.95 25.94
C VAL A 88 -11.98 10.67 25.94
N LYS A 89 -12.45 9.62 26.64
CA LYS A 89 -13.89 9.35 26.76
C LYS A 89 -14.63 10.47 27.49
N TYR A 90 -14.01 11.09 28.50
CA TYR A 90 -14.57 12.20 29.26
C TYR A 90 -14.82 13.44 28.39
N VAL A 91 -13.89 13.73 27.48
CA VAL A 91 -14.01 14.87 26.55
C VAL A 91 -14.94 14.54 25.37
N VAL A 92 -14.72 13.41 24.70
CA VAL A 92 -15.44 13.04 23.45
C VAL A 92 -16.89 12.60 23.71
N ARG A 93 -17.15 11.93 24.84
CA ARG A 93 -18.47 11.45 25.29
C ARG A 93 -19.24 10.63 24.24
N THR A 94 -20.02 11.28 23.39
CA THR A 94 -21.13 10.72 22.60
C THR A 94 -20.69 9.82 21.45
N ASN A 95 -19.45 9.92 20.97
CA ASN A 95 -18.94 9.05 19.91
C ASN A 95 -17.98 7.98 20.45
N ARG A 96 -18.56 6.86 20.91
CA ARG A 96 -17.79 5.72 21.44
C ARG A 96 -16.75 5.19 20.44
N LYS A 97 -17.06 5.16 19.15
CA LYS A 97 -16.12 4.69 18.10
C LYS A 97 -14.94 5.65 17.99
N ASN A 98 -15.20 6.96 17.91
CA ASN A 98 -14.14 7.96 17.76
C ASN A 98 -13.30 8.11 19.02
N ALA A 99 -13.86 7.99 20.22
CA ALA A 99 -13.08 8.09 21.46
C ALA A 99 -11.93 7.06 21.52
N HIS A 100 -12.18 5.83 21.07
CA HIS A 100 -11.13 4.80 21.00
C HIS A 100 -10.09 5.08 19.92
N VAL A 101 -10.51 5.64 18.79
CA VAL A 101 -9.60 6.04 17.70
C VAL A 101 -8.72 7.21 18.13
N TYR A 102 -9.28 8.23 18.78
CA TYR A 102 -8.54 9.40 19.24
C TYR A 102 -7.56 9.04 20.36
N ALA A 103 -7.98 8.22 21.33
CA ALA A 103 -7.07 7.73 22.36
C ALA A 103 -5.88 6.97 21.77
N ARG A 104 -6.08 6.27 20.65
CA ARG A 104 -5.01 5.60 19.91
C ARG A 104 -4.08 6.57 19.20
N VAL A 105 -4.61 7.61 18.57
CA VAL A 105 -3.79 8.66 17.94
C VAL A 105 -2.87 9.28 18.99
N LEU A 106 -3.42 9.64 20.15
CA LEU A 106 -2.63 10.22 21.24
C LEU A 106 -1.62 9.22 21.82
N ASP A 107 -2.01 7.96 22.05
CA ASP A 107 -1.08 6.92 22.52
C ASP A 107 0.10 6.72 21.55
N MET A 108 -0.15 6.76 20.23
CA MET A 108 0.91 6.65 19.23
C MET A 108 1.83 7.88 19.23
N ALA A 109 1.26 9.08 19.36
CA ALA A 109 2.02 10.32 19.47
C ALA A 109 2.95 10.29 20.72
N TYR A 110 2.41 9.92 21.88
CA TYR A 110 3.19 9.77 23.11
C TYR A 110 4.35 8.76 22.97
N ARG A 111 4.13 7.63 22.28
CA ARG A 111 5.19 6.62 22.05
C ARG A 111 6.29 7.10 21.11
N GLN A 112 6.04 8.14 20.33
CA GLN A 112 7.01 8.76 19.42
C GLN A 112 7.51 10.10 19.96
N ASP A 113 7.28 10.38 21.26
CA ASP A 113 7.70 11.61 21.94
C ASP A 113 7.22 12.90 21.24
N VAL A 114 6.07 12.83 20.56
CA VAL A 114 5.45 13.97 19.88
C VAL A 114 4.79 14.88 20.91
N MET A 115 5.04 16.19 20.82
CA MET A 115 4.39 17.17 21.68
C MET A 115 3.03 17.61 21.12
N ALA A 116 2.17 18.17 21.97
CA ALA A 116 0.81 18.51 21.56
C ALA A 116 0.73 19.60 20.46
N ASP A 117 1.70 20.51 20.39
CA ASP A 117 1.88 21.47 19.30
C ASP A 117 2.33 20.84 17.99
N GLU A 118 2.98 19.68 18.03
CA GLU A 118 3.43 18.93 16.85
C GLU A 118 2.38 17.91 16.37
N LEU A 119 1.32 17.69 17.16
CA LEU A 119 0.37 16.61 16.91
C LEU A 119 -0.36 16.74 15.57
N GLU A 120 -0.70 17.95 15.14
CA GLU A 120 -1.39 18.14 13.86
C GLU A 120 -0.54 17.66 12.69
N ASP A 121 0.73 18.06 12.67
CA ASP A 121 1.68 17.68 11.62
C ASP A 121 2.02 16.20 11.68
N PHE A 122 2.14 15.65 12.88
CA PHE A 122 2.26 14.21 13.09
C PHE A 122 1.09 13.44 12.44
N ILE A 123 -0.15 13.91 12.64
CA ILE A 123 -1.31 13.25 12.05
C ILE A 123 -1.29 13.35 10.51
N ARG A 124 -0.95 14.52 9.96
CA ARG A 124 -0.83 14.73 8.50
C ARG A 124 0.25 13.82 7.89
N GLN A 125 1.44 13.77 8.50
CA GLN A 125 2.56 12.94 8.03
C GLN A 125 2.25 11.44 8.08
N ASN A 126 1.40 11.00 9.01
CA ASN A 126 0.94 9.62 9.10
C ASN A 126 -0.26 9.30 8.18
N GLY A 127 -0.64 10.22 7.28
CA GLY A 127 -1.72 10.02 6.33
C GLY A 127 -3.12 10.09 6.95
N GLY A 128 -3.26 10.78 8.08
CA GLY A 128 -4.52 11.05 8.76
C GLY A 128 -4.94 10.00 9.79
N ILE A 129 -6.01 10.33 10.53
CA ILE A 129 -6.52 9.53 11.65
C ILE A 129 -6.88 8.09 11.23
N ASP A 130 -7.45 7.89 10.04
CA ASP A 130 -7.84 6.56 9.57
C ASP A 130 -6.63 5.64 9.33
N ARG A 131 -5.53 6.18 8.80
CA ARG A 131 -4.28 5.41 8.65
C ARG A 131 -3.63 5.09 9.99
N ILE A 132 -3.67 6.02 10.95
CA ILE A 132 -3.21 5.78 12.33
C ILE A 132 -4.10 4.75 13.04
N ARG A 133 -5.40 4.70 12.73
CA ARG A 133 -6.30 3.67 13.24
C ARG A 133 -5.88 2.29 12.73
N GLU A 134 -5.48 2.21 11.46
CA GLU A 134 -5.09 0.99 10.75
C GLU A 134 -3.66 0.51 11.08
N SER A 135 -2.76 1.43 11.44
CA SER A 135 -1.35 1.13 11.76
C SER A 135 -1.14 0.27 13.01
N ASN A 136 -2.19 0.00 13.80
CA ASN A 136 -2.13 -0.92 14.94
C ASN A 136 -2.22 -2.42 14.59
N VAL A 137 -2.02 -2.77 13.32
CA VAL A 137 -1.34 -4.04 13.01
C VAL A 137 0.15 -3.75 13.19
N ASN A 138 0.72 -4.03 14.38
CA ASN A 138 2.15 -3.97 14.75
C ASN A 138 3.07 -3.40 13.63
N LEU A 139 3.41 -2.11 13.61
CA LEU A 139 4.18 -1.50 12.50
C LEU A 139 5.53 -2.17 12.26
N GLU A 140 6.27 -2.58 13.29
CA GLU A 140 7.48 -3.40 13.11
C GLU A 140 7.12 -4.78 12.56
N GLY A 141 6.06 -5.40 13.07
CA GLY A 141 5.53 -6.66 12.55
C GLY A 141 4.89 -6.55 11.17
N VAL A 142 4.48 -5.37 10.71
CA VAL A 142 3.88 -5.07 9.40
C VAL A 142 4.96 -4.65 8.45
N GLN A 143 5.98 -3.92 8.87
CA GLN A 143 7.17 -3.67 8.08
C GLN A 143 7.98 -4.96 7.94
N LYS A 144 8.05 -5.79 8.98
CA LYS A 144 8.60 -7.15 8.94
C LYS A 144 7.74 -8.08 8.10
N ARG A 145 6.41 -8.11 8.26
CA ARG A 145 5.54 -8.90 7.37
C ARG A 145 5.58 -8.40 5.94
N LYS A 146 5.57 -7.10 5.71
CA LYS A 146 5.66 -6.48 4.37
C LYS A 146 7.01 -6.76 3.73
N SER A 147 8.13 -6.67 4.48
CA SER A 147 9.45 -7.06 3.97
C SER A 147 9.60 -8.58 3.77
N GLU A 148 9.00 -9.41 4.64
CA GLU A 148 8.90 -10.86 4.46
C GLU A 148 8.03 -11.23 3.26
N ASP A 149 6.91 -10.54 3.05
CA ASP A 149 5.97 -10.72 1.95
C ASP A 149 6.56 -10.21 0.63
N GLU A 150 7.26 -9.07 0.65
CA GLU A 150 8.05 -8.56 -0.49
C GLU A 150 9.20 -9.51 -0.81
N GLY A 151 9.90 -10.04 0.20
CA GLY A 151 10.95 -11.04 0.02
C GLY A 151 10.43 -12.34 -0.58
N ARG A 152 9.27 -12.81 -0.10
CA ARG A 152 8.57 -13.99 -0.65
C ARG A 152 8.06 -13.73 -2.06
N ALA A 153 7.52 -12.56 -2.35
CA ALA A 153 7.05 -12.19 -3.69
C ALA A 153 8.22 -12.14 -4.67
N LYS A 154 9.35 -11.53 -4.29
CA LYS A 154 10.61 -11.53 -5.08
C LYS A 154 11.10 -12.95 -5.33
N LEU A 155 11.11 -13.81 -4.31
CA LEU A 155 11.49 -15.21 -4.44
C LEU A 155 10.59 -15.99 -5.39
N VAL A 156 9.27 -15.85 -5.26
CA VAL A 156 8.29 -16.55 -6.11
C VAL A 156 8.37 -16.04 -7.55
N LYS A 157 8.54 -14.73 -7.76
CA LYS A 157 8.77 -14.17 -9.09
C LYS A 157 10.03 -14.75 -9.75
N ALA A 158 11.15 -14.83 -9.02
CA ALA A 158 12.37 -15.47 -9.51
C ALA A 158 12.17 -16.97 -9.80
N LEU A 159 11.43 -17.68 -8.93
CA LEU A 159 11.10 -19.08 -9.12
C LEU A 159 10.26 -19.33 -10.38
N LEU A 160 9.23 -18.51 -10.63
CA LEU A 160 8.38 -18.63 -11.82
C LEU A 160 9.18 -18.39 -13.10
N ASN A 161 10.12 -17.44 -13.09
CA ASN A 161 11.04 -17.23 -14.20
C ASN A 161 11.95 -18.45 -14.44
N ILE A 162 12.47 -19.08 -13.38
CA ILE A 162 13.25 -20.32 -13.52
C ILE A 162 12.36 -21.46 -14.05
N LYS A 163 11.10 -21.55 -13.61
CA LYS A 163 10.17 -22.56 -14.13
C LYS A 163 9.86 -22.38 -15.61
N ALA A 164 10.07 -21.19 -16.18
CA ALA A 164 9.98 -20.99 -17.62
C ALA A 164 11.10 -21.73 -18.39
N GLU A 165 12.21 -22.12 -17.74
CA GLU A 165 13.25 -22.99 -18.34
C GLU A 165 12.76 -24.44 -18.52
N THR A 166 11.74 -24.86 -17.76
CA THR A 166 11.13 -26.20 -17.81
C THR A 166 9.59 -26.09 -17.73
N PRO A 167 8.93 -25.53 -18.76
CA PRO A 167 7.52 -25.18 -18.69
C PRO A 167 6.62 -26.43 -18.71
N MET A 168 5.44 -26.33 -18.10
CA MET A 168 4.43 -27.39 -18.16
C MET A 168 3.81 -27.53 -19.56
N ALA A 169 3.76 -26.43 -20.31
CA ALA A 169 3.30 -26.36 -21.69
C ALA A 169 3.84 -25.07 -22.32
N GLU A 170 4.10 -25.10 -23.63
CA GLU A 170 4.48 -23.94 -24.43
C GLU A 170 3.51 -23.79 -25.59
N PHE A 171 3.13 -22.55 -25.91
CA PHE A 171 2.35 -22.22 -27.09
C PHE A 171 2.76 -20.85 -27.63
N ARG A 172 2.48 -20.59 -28.90
CA ARG A 172 2.73 -19.29 -29.52
C ARG A 172 1.42 -18.55 -29.70
N ILE A 173 1.40 -17.28 -29.34
CA ILE A 173 0.28 -16.37 -29.61
C ILE A 173 0.36 -15.96 -31.08
N PRO A 174 -0.70 -16.12 -31.88
CA PRO A 174 -0.71 -15.63 -33.26
C PRO A 174 -0.58 -14.11 -33.31
N GLY A 175 0.12 -13.59 -34.32
CA GLY A 175 0.50 -12.16 -34.41
C GLY A 175 -0.68 -11.18 -34.40
N GLU A 176 -1.87 -11.62 -34.82
CA GLU A 176 -3.11 -10.83 -34.81
C GLU A 176 -3.60 -10.49 -33.39
N TRP A 177 -3.17 -11.24 -32.37
CA TRP A 177 -3.52 -11.02 -30.96
C TRP A 177 -2.46 -10.22 -30.20
N THR A 178 -1.31 -9.91 -30.82
CA THR A 178 -0.18 -9.26 -30.14
C THR A 178 -0.54 -7.89 -29.56
N SER A 179 -1.41 -7.14 -30.24
CA SER A 179 -1.89 -5.83 -29.76
C SER A 179 -2.84 -5.91 -28.56
N GLN A 180 -3.48 -7.06 -28.32
CA GLN A 180 -4.39 -7.28 -27.18
C GLN A 180 -3.64 -7.78 -25.94
N VAL A 181 -2.43 -8.30 -26.13
CA VAL A 181 -1.57 -8.89 -25.09
C VAL A 181 -0.56 -7.86 -24.55
N HIS A 182 -0.37 -6.74 -25.25
CA HIS A 182 0.47 -5.63 -24.82
C HIS A 182 -0.34 -4.58 -24.05
N ASP A 183 0.07 -4.33 -22.80
CA ASP A 183 -0.42 -3.17 -22.04
C ASP A 183 0.40 -1.91 -22.41
N SER A 184 -0.33 -0.81 -22.63
CA SER A 184 0.23 0.52 -22.91
C SER A 184 0.74 1.23 -21.64
N HIS A 185 0.37 0.74 -20.45
CA HIS A 185 0.80 1.26 -19.14
C HIS A 185 2.00 0.48 -18.58
N GLY A 186 2.22 -0.73 -19.11
CA GLY A 186 3.47 -1.45 -19.24
C GLY A 186 4.31 -1.54 -17.98
N VAL A 187 4.10 -2.55 -17.13
CA VAL A 187 5.09 -2.86 -16.08
C VAL A 187 5.01 -4.24 -15.37
N GLY A 188 4.05 -5.13 -15.70
CA GLY A 188 4.05 -6.53 -15.24
C GLY A 188 5.00 -7.42 -16.06
N SER A 189 5.56 -8.47 -15.45
CA SER A 189 6.44 -9.46 -16.11
C SER A 189 5.71 -10.73 -16.54
N PHE A 190 4.46 -10.92 -16.10
CA PHE A 190 3.64 -12.09 -16.40
C PHE A 190 2.35 -11.74 -17.14
N LEU A 191 1.77 -12.74 -17.80
CA LEU A 191 0.48 -12.67 -18.49
C LEU A 191 -0.52 -13.59 -17.81
N TYR A 192 -1.81 -13.24 -17.83
CA TYR A 192 -2.88 -14.06 -17.27
C TYR A 192 -3.66 -14.79 -18.38
N PRO A 193 -3.41 -16.09 -18.61
CA PRO A 193 -4.22 -16.88 -19.54
C PRO A 193 -5.55 -17.28 -18.89
N ILE A 194 -6.64 -17.05 -19.60
CA ILE A 194 -7.98 -17.51 -19.24
C ILE A 194 -8.19 -18.88 -19.91
N CYS A 195 -8.39 -19.92 -19.10
CA CYS A 195 -8.53 -21.29 -19.59
C CYS A 195 -9.93 -21.85 -19.31
N ALA A 196 -10.57 -22.42 -20.33
CA ALA A 196 -11.78 -23.22 -20.20
C ALA A 196 -11.44 -24.72 -20.21
N LYS A 197 -12.06 -25.50 -19.32
CA LYS A 197 -11.91 -26.97 -19.31
C LYS A 197 -13.09 -27.60 -20.06
N VAL A 198 -12.80 -28.34 -21.13
CA VAL A 198 -13.80 -29.06 -21.93
C VAL A 198 -13.29 -30.48 -22.15
N ASP A 199 -14.04 -31.48 -21.71
CA ASP A 199 -13.68 -32.91 -21.84
C ASP A 199 -12.27 -33.27 -21.34
N GLY A 200 -11.84 -32.63 -20.25
CA GLY A 200 -10.50 -32.83 -19.67
C GLY A 200 -9.39 -32.05 -20.36
N ILE A 201 -9.67 -31.36 -21.47
CA ILE A 201 -8.73 -30.52 -22.21
C ILE A 201 -8.82 -29.07 -21.70
N TYR A 202 -7.67 -28.48 -21.37
CA TYR A 202 -7.56 -27.07 -21.01
C TYR A 202 -7.37 -26.25 -22.29
N LYS A 203 -8.32 -25.38 -22.60
CA LYS A 203 -8.30 -24.50 -23.78
C LYS A 203 -8.09 -23.06 -23.34
N VAL A 204 -7.01 -22.42 -23.78
CA VAL A 204 -6.79 -20.98 -23.55
C VAL A 204 -7.77 -20.22 -24.45
N VAL A 205 -8.65 -19.43 -23.84
CA VAL A 205 -9.71 -18.65 -24.52
C VAL A 205 -9.47 -17.15 -24.49
N GLY A 206 -8.46 -16.70 -23.75
CA GLY A 206 -8.07 -15.29 -23.68
C GLY A 206 -6.77 -15.12 -22.90
N ILE A 207 -6.13 -13.97 -23.08
CA ILE A 207 -4.91 -13.59 -22.36
C ILE A 207 -5.04 -12.12 -22.00
N VAL A 208 -4.81 -11.79 -20.74
CA VAL A 208 -4.89 -10.42 -20.22
C VAL A 208 -3.52 -10.03 -19.68
N PRO A 209 -2.98 -8.83 -20.02
CA PRO A 209 -1.76 -8.35 -19.38
C PRO A 209 -1.98 -8.13 -17.89
N MET A 210 -0.97 -8.42 -17.08
CA MET A 210 -1.02 -8.09 -15.65
C MET A 210 -0.46 -6.69 -15.43
N ASP A 211 -1.25 -5.82 -14.79
CA ASP A 211 -0.69 -4.65 -14.12
C ASP A 211 0.03 -5.07 -12.82
N TYR A 212 0.69 -4.11 -12.16
CA TYR A 212 1.44 -4.38 -10.93
C TYR A 212 0.57 -4.91 -9.80
N GLU A 213 -0.64 -4.36 -9.62
CA GLU A 213 -1.53 -4.74 -8.52
C GLU A 213 -2.05 -6.16 -8.71
N PHE A 214 -2.40 -6.51 -9.95
CA PHE A 214 -2.88 -7.83 -10.30
C PHE A 214 -1.76 -8.88 -10.23
N GLU A 215 -0.55 -8.55 -10.71
CA GLU A 215 0.62 -9.43 -10.55
C GLU A 215 0.89 -9.72 -9.07
N GLU A 216 0.84 -8.71 -8.20
CA GLU A 216 1.06 -8.89 -6.77
C GLU A 216 0.01 -9.82 -6.14
N GLN A 217 -1.27 -9.68 -6.52
CA GLN A 217 -2.34 -10.57 -6.05
C GLN A 217 -2.10 -12.03 -6.46
N ILE A 218 -1.66 -12.26 -7.70
CA ILE A 218 -1.35 -13.61 -8.19
C ILE A 218 -0.15 -14.20 -7.44
N LEU A 219 0.93 -13.43 -7.25
CA LEU A 219 2.11 -13.90 -6.50
C LEU A 219 1.75 -14.30 -5.05
N LYS A 220 0.89 -13.52 -4.37
CA LYS A 220 0.37 -13.89 -3.04
C LYS A 220 -0.36 -15.22 -3.04
N ARG A 221 -1.15 -15.52 -4.09
CA ARG A 221 -1.85 -16.80 -4.21
C ARG A 221 -0.88 -17.97 -4.41
N VAL A 222 0.15 -17.77 -5.24
CA VAL A 222 1.19 -18.79 -5.49
C VAL A 222 2.02 -19.07 -4.24
N ILE A 223 2.31 -18.05 -3.41
CA ILE A 223 2.99 -18.23 -2.12
C ILE A 223 2.23 -19.22 -1.22
N VAL A 224 0.90 -19.08 -1.13
CA VAL A 224 0.05 -19.97 -0.32
C VAL A 224 0.05 -21.39 -0.87
N ASP A 225 -0.08 -21.56 -2.19
CA ASP A 225 -0.08 -22.87 -2.85
C ASP A 225 1.24 -23.62 -2.62
N ILE A 226 2.37 -22.93 -2.82
CA ILE A 226 3.71 -23.46 -2.54
C ILE A 226 3.81 -23.87 -1.06
N GLY A 227 3.49 -22.96 -0.13
CA GLY A 227 3.61 -23.22 1.32
C GLY A 227 2.74 -24.38 1.83
N SER A 228 1.70 -24.76 1.07
CA SER A 228 0.76 -25.82 1.42
C SER A 228 1.19 -27.21 0.92
N LYS A 229 2.25 -27.30 0.09
CA LYS A 229 2.81 -28.59 -0.36
C LYS A 229 3.61 -29.26 0.75
N GLY A 230 3.20 -30.47 1.14
CA GLY A 230 3.88 -31.26 2.18
C GLY A 230 5.26 -31.81 1.77
N SER A 231 5.59 -31.84 0.49
CA SER A 231 6.93 -32.20 -0.02
C SER A 231 7.19 -31.61 -1.41
N TYR A 232 8.47 -31.48 -1.77
CA TYR A 232 8.94 -30.98 -3.06
C TYR A 232 9.85 -32.02 -3.73
N SER A 233 9.76 -32.13 -5.05
CA SER A 233 10.68 -32.93 -5.87
C SER A 233 12.10 -32.37 -5.85
N GLU A 234 13.11 -33.17 -6.22
CA GLU A 234 14.50 -32.71 -6.32
C GLU A 234 14.68 -31.56 -7.32
N ILE A 235 13.93 -31.60 -8.44
CA ILE A 235 13.92 -30.52 -9.43
C ILE A 235 13.37 -29.24 -8.81
N GLU A 236 12.24 -29.31 -8.09
CA GLU A 236 11.69 -28.14 -7.39
C GLU A 236 12.68 -27.59 -6.36
N LYS A 237 13.36 -28.45 -5.58
CA LYS A 237 14.38 -28.02 -4.60
C LYS A 237 15.54 -27.27 -5.27
N GLN A 238 16.02 -27.75 -6.42
CA GLN A 238 17.06 -27.07 -7.20
C GLN A 238 16.57 -25.73 -7.74
N GLN A 239 15.34 -25.66 -8.24
CA GLN A 239 14.73 -24.39 -8.69
C GLN A 239 14.59 -23.38 -7.54
N PHE A 240 14.22 -23.83 -6.33
CA PHE A 240 14.20 -22.98 -5.14
C PHE A 240 15.60 -22.48 -4.73
N ALA A 241 16.61 -23.33 -4.80
CA ALA A 241 17.99 -22.95 -4.48
C ALA A 241 18.50 -21.87 -5.46
N LYS A 242 18.29 -22.08 -6.76
CA LYS A 242 18.64 -21.12 -7.82
C LYS A 242 17.85 -19.80 -7.67
N ALA A 243 16.57 -19.86 -7.32
CA ALA A 243 15.75 -18.66 -7.08
C ALA A 243 16.26 -17.84 -5.89
N LYS A 244 16.65 -18.50 -4.79
CA LYS A 244 17.24 -17.85 -3.61
C LYS A 244 18.58 -17.19 -3.91
N GLU A 245 19.42 -17.84 -4.71
CA GLU A 245 20.69 -17.29 -5.15
C GLU A 245 20.48 -16.01 -5.98
N MET A 246 19.53 -16.02 -6.91
CA MET A 246 19.24 -14.87 -7.78
C MET A 246 18.75 -13.62 -7.04
N ILE A 247 18.06 -13.79 -5.92
CA ILE A 247 17.59 -12.67 -5.09
C ILE A 247 18.62 -12.23 -4.04
N SER A 248 19.77 -12.92 -3.94
CA SER A 248 20.80 -12.55 -2.98
C SER A 248 21.48 -11.22 -3.37
N PRO A 249 21.84 -10.37 -2.39
CA PRO A 249 22.50 -9.09 -2.67
C PRO A 249 23.78 -9.25 -3.51
N ALA A 250 24.55 -10.33 -3.26
CA ALA A 250 25.79 -10.63 -3.97
C ALA A 250 25.55 -10.97 -5.46
N TYR A 251 24.47 -11.69 -5.77
CA TYR A 251 24.11 -12.00 -7.16
C TYR A 251 23.58 -10.77 -7.89
N GLN A 252 22.74 -9.97 -7.22
CA GLN A 252 22.21 -8.73 -7.79
C GLN A 252 23.31 -7.73 -8.12
N LEU A 253 24.32 -7.60 -7.24
CA LEU A 253 25.49 -6.76 -7.49
C LEU A 253 26.28 -7.23 -8.71
N LYS A 254 26.53 -8.54 -8.87
CA LYS A 254 27.19 -9.08 -10.06
C LYS A 254 26.44 -8.78 -11.35
N ILE A 255 25.11 -8.93 -11.36
CA ILE A 255 24.27 -8.62 -12.52
C ILE A 255 24.27 -7.11 -12.82
N GLN A 256 24.28 -6.26 -11.79
CA GLN A 256 24.40 -4.82 -11.93
C GLN A 256 25.74 -4.45 -12.58
N GLU A 257 26.85 -4.98 -12.07
CA GLU A 257 28.19 -4.77 -12.62
C GLU A 257 28.33 -5.29 -14.06
N GLU A 258 27.74 -6.44 -14.39
CA GLU A 258 27.70 -6.95 -15.76
C GLU A 258 26.90 -6.03 -16.69
N ARG A 259 25.75 -5.53 -16.25
CA ARG A 259 24.96 -4.55 -17.02
C ARG A 259 25.71 -3.26 -17.23
N ASP A 260 26.33 -2.71 -16.19
CA ASP A 260 27.12 -1.50 -16.26
C ASP A 260 28.30 -1.68 -17.23
N ARG A 261 28.98 -2.84 -17.20
CA ARG A 261 30.02 -3.19 -18.19
C ARG A 261 29.47 -3.28 -19.61
N VAL A 262 28.31 -3.90 -19.82
CA VAL A 262 27.68 -3.99 -21.15
C VAL A 262 27.28 -2.62 -21.66
N ASP A 263 26.75 -1.76 -20.80
CA ASP A 263 26.35 -0.39 -21.15
C ASP A 263 27.55 0.51 -21.40
N GLU A 264 28.65 0.37 -20.65
CA GLU A 264 29.93 1.00 -20.93
C GLU A 264 30.49 0.55 -22.28
N GLN A 265 30.46 -0.76 -22.59
CA GLN A 265 30.86 -1.27 -23.89
C GLN A 265 29.98 -0.74 -25.03
N ARG A 266 28.66 -0.63 -24.83
CA ARG A 266 27.73 -0.03 -25.79
C ARG A 266 28.01 1.46 -25.98
N ARG A 267 28.27 2.20 -24.90
CA ARG A 267 28.64 3.63 -24.95
C ARG A 267 29.96 3.83 -25.67
N ALA A 268 30.99 3.06 -25.35
CA ALA A 268 32.29 3.10 -26.00
C ALA A 268 32.15 2.79 -27.51
N LYS A 269 31.38 1.75 -27.87
CA LYS A 269 31.11 1.40 -29.27
C LYS A 269 30.31 2.49 -30.00
N LYS A 270 29.44 3.22 -29.31
CA LYS A 270 28.69 4.35 -29.88
C LYS A 270 29.58 5.58 -30.09
N LEU A 271 30.56 5.82 -29.21
CA LEU A 271 31.57 6.87 -29.35
C LEU A 271 32.57 6.57 -30.48
N THR A 272 32.97 5.32 -30.68
CA THR A 272 33.87 4.95 -31.80
C THR A 272 33.19 4.98 -33.17
N LEU A 273 31.86 5.03 -33.22
CA LEU A 273 31.05 5.17 -34.42
C LEU A 273 30.63 6.63 -34.73
N GLN A 274 31.03 7.61 -33.91
CA GLN A 274 30.86 9.03 -34.24
C GLN A 274 31.92 9.45 -35.29
N PRO A 275 31.54 10.07 -36.43
CA PRO A 275 32.52 10.54 -37.40
C PRO A 275 33.38 11.66 -36.81
N LEU A 276 34.69 11.60 -37.05
CA LEU A 276 35.64 12.67 -36.71
C LEU A 276 35.14 14.00 -37.29
N PRO A 277 35.19 15.11 -36.53
CA PRO A 277 34.80 16.40 -37.06
C PRO A 277 35.75 16.75 -38.21
N MET A 278 35.18 17.02 -39.39
CA MET A 278 35.94 17.49 -40.54
C MET A 278 36.66 18.78 -40.13
N ALA A 279 37.99 18.71 -40.04
CA ALA A 279 38.82 19.89 -39.85
C ALA A 279 38.65 20.80 -41.08
N ALA A 280 38.39 22.08 -40.81
CA ALA A 280 38.21 23.14 -41.77
C ALA A 280 39.49 23.45 -42.56
#